data_AF-A0A535KBQ6-F1
#
_entry.id   AF-A0A535KBQ6-F1
#
_cell.length_a   1.000
_cell.length_b   1.000
_cell.length_c   1.000
_cell.angle_alpha   90.00
_cell.angle_beta   90.00
_cell.angle_gamma   90.00
#
_symmetry.space_group_name_H-M   'P 1'
#
loop_
_entity.id
_entity.type
_entity.pdbx_description
1 polymer ?
#
loop_
_entity_poly.entity_id
_entity_poly.type
_entity_poly.pdbx_seq_one_letter_code
_entity_poly.pdbx_strand_id
1 'polypeptide(L)'
;MNSCRLEVAVYFTAVQKSVNVAYTIKFFDRCTGQTTDLPGPSATTPSTGYIVEIPTDHWPVSIPSGVKSGAVVAVASSPAVAASAPLLVGGSTC
;
A
#
# COMPACT_ATOMS: atom_id res chain seq x y z
N MET A 1 -2.65 16.36 -10.97
CA MET A 1 -2.54 15.15 -10.13
C MET A 1 -1.07 14.84 -9.98
N ASN A 2 -0.55 14.78 -8.76
CA ASN A 2 0.81 14.31 -8.54
C ASN A 2 0.75 12.78 -8.50
N SER A 3 1.24 12.12 -9.55
CA SER A 3 1.38 10.67 -9.53
C SER A 3 2.62 10.31 -8.72
N CYS A 4 2.43 9.48 -7.71
CA CYS A 4 3.52 8.84 -6.99
C CYS A 4 3.52 7.34 -7.34
N ARG A 5 4.68 6.71 -7.32
CA ARG A 5 4.80 5.26 -7.48
C ARG A 5 5.13 4.67 -6.11
N LEU A 6 4.38 3.67 -5.71
CA LEU A 6 4.57 2.96 -4.45
C LEU A 6 4.99 1.52 -4.74
N GLU A 7 6.01 1.06 -4.02
CA GLU A 7 6.36 -0.35 -3.98
C GLU A 7 5.93 -0.91 -2.63
N VAL A 8 5.23 -2.03 -2.63
CA VAL A 8 4.73 -2.69 -1.43
C VAL A 8 5.17 -4.15 -1.46
N ALA A 9 6.09 -4.50 -0.56
CA ALA A 9 6.50 -5.87 -0.31
C ALA A 9 5.68 -6.46 0.83
N VAL A 10 4.99 -7.57 0.56
CA VAL A 10 4.23 -8.33 1.56
C VAL A 10 5.06 -9.52 2.01
N TYR A 11 5.38 -9.56 3.31
CA TYR A 11 6.16 -10.62 3.92
C TYR A 11 5.25 -11.63 4.63
N PHE A 12 5.49 -12.91 4.40
CA PHE A 12 4.75 -14.00 5.01
C PHE A 12 5.60 -14.74 6.04
N THR A 13 5.01 -15.12 7.17
CA THR A 13 5.66 -15.95 8.18
C THR A 13 5.77 -17.42 7.76
N ALA A 14 4.93 -17.85 6.82
CA ALA A 14 4.94 -19.19 6.23
C ALA A 14 4.92 -19.09 4.71
N VAL A 15 5.53 -20.07 4.04
CA VAL A 15 5.59 -20.15 2.57
C VAL A 15 4.18 -20.16 1.97
N GLN A 16 3.93 -19.24 1.03
CA GLN A 16 2.69 -19.15 0.26
C GLN A 16 2.90 -19.76 -1.13
N LYS A 17 1.92 -20.55 -1.62
CA LYS A 17 1.96 -21.20 -2.93
C LYS A 17 0.62 -21.01 -3.63
N SER A 18 0.61 -20.36 -4.80
CA SER A 18 -0.62 -20.11 -5.56
C SER A 18 -1.71 -19.40 -4.74
N VAL A 19 -1.28 -18.50 -3.86
CA VAL A 19 -2.15 -17.70 -2.99
C VAL A 19 -2.28 -16.29 -3.56
N ASN A 20 -3.50 -15.77 -3.57
CA ASN A 20 -3.78 -14.38 -3.94
C ASN A 20 -3.32 -13.42 -2.83
N VAL A 21 -2.57 -12.41 -3.23
CA VAL A 21 -2.04 -11.32 -2.41
C VAL A 21 -2.62 -10.03 -2.93
N ALA A 22 -3.32 -9.30 -2.08
CA ALA A 22 -3.96 -8.05 -2.46
C ALA A 22 -3.83 -7.03 -1.33
N TYR A 23 -3.72 -5.76 -1.70
CA TYR A 23 -3.71 -4.66 -0.75
C TYR A 23 -4.47 -3.45 -1.28
N THR A 24 -4.80 -2.55 -0.38
CA THR A 24 -5.30 -1.21 -0.67
C THR A 24 -4.33 -0.18 -0.11
N ILE A 25 -4.32 1.02 -0.68
CA ILE A 25 -3.50 2.11 -0.16
C ILE A 25 -4.43 3.05 0.59
N LYS A 26 -4.21 3.24 1.89
CA LYS A 26 -4.91 4.26 2.68
C LYS A 26 -4.06 5.52 2.72
N PHE A 27 -4.67 6.63 2.32
CA PHE A 27 -4.07 7.96 2.43
C PHE A 27 -4.78 8.73 3.55
N PHE A 28 -4.00 9.29 4.46
CA PHE A 28 -4.49 10.11 5.57
C PHE A 28 -4.00 11.54 5.39
N ASP A 29 -4.91 12.48 5.22
CA ASP A 29 -4.61 13.91 5.31
C ASP A 29 -4.47 14.28 6.79
N ARG A 30 -3.23 14.60 7.19
CA ARG A 30 -2.90 14.89 8.59
C ARG A 30 -3.39 16.27 9.03
N CYS A 31 -3.75 17.14 8.09
CA CYS A 31 -4.26 18.47 8.38
C CYS A 31 -5.76 18.49 8.60
N THR A 32 -6.51 17.67 7.86
CA THR A 32 -7.98 17.61 7.95
C THR A 32 -8.47 16.39 8.75
N GLY A 33 -7.61 15.40 8.98
CA GLY A 33 -7.98 14.12 9.58
C GLY A 33 -8.75 13.19 8.63
N GLN A 34 -8.88 13.55 7.36
CA GLN A 34 -9.60 12.75 6.37
C GLN A 34 -8.78 11.54 5.93
N THR A 35 -9.46 10.40 5.76
CA THR A 35 -8.86 9.19 5.19
C THR A 35 -9.49 8.90 3.83
N THR A 36 -8.66 8.58 2.85
CA THR A 36 -9.09 8.22 1.50
C THR A 36 -8.50 6.86 1.14
N ASP A 37 -9.36 5.95 0.70
CA ASP A 37 -8.91 4.68 0.15
C ASP A 37 -8.55 4.87 -1.33
N LEU A 38 -7.31 4.53 -1.65
CA LEU A 38 -6.71 4.56 -2.97
C LEU A 38 -6.55 3.11 -3.47
N PRO A 39 -6.66 2.88 -4.78
CA PRO A 39 -6.59 1.54 -5.34
C PRO A 39 -5.23 0.90 -5.07
N GLY A 40 -5.23 -0.41 -4.84
CA GLY A 40 -4.03 -1.24 -4.82
C GLY A 40 -4.21 -2.47 -5.73
N PRO A 41 -3.10 -3.09 -6.15
CA PRO A 41 -3.09 -4.27 -7.01
C PRO A 41 -3.42 -5.56 -6.25
N SER A 42 -3.66 -6.61 -7.02
CA SER A 42 -3.71 -8.00 -6.59
C SER A 42 -2.86 -8.86 -7.51
N ALA A 43 -2.12 -9.81 -6.95
CA ALA A 43 -1.34 -10.80 -7.70
C ALA A 43 -1.41 -12.17 -7.02
N THR A 44 -1.09 -13.23 -7.77
CA THR A 44 -1.02 -14.58 -7.21
C THR A 44 0.43 -15.01 -7.09
N THR A 45 0.85 -15.37 -5.88
CA THR A 45 2.17 -15.94 -5.61
C THR A 45 2.42 -17.17 -6.49
N PRO A 46 3.64 -17.37 -7.04
CA PRO A 46 3.89 -18.56 -7.86
C PRO A 46 3.84 -19.87 -7.07
N SER A 47 3.73 -20.98 -7.78
CA SER A 47 3.55 -22.32 -7.20
C SER A 47 4.79 -22.87 -6.48
N THR A 48 5.97 -22.30 -6.73
CA THR A 48 7.24 -22.76 -6.16
C THR A 48 7.44 -22.38 -4.69
N GLY A 49 6.57 -21.53 -4.12
CA GLY A 49 6.62 -21.13 -2.72
C GLY A 49 7.39 -19.83 -2.50
N TYR A 50 6.72 -18.83 -1.92
CA TYR A 50 7.26 -17.49 -1.68
C TYR A 50 7.04 -17.06 -0.24
N ILE A 51 8.01 -16.34 0.31
CA ILE A 51 7.93 -15.68 1.62
C ILE A 51 7.83 -14.16 1.50
N VAL A 52 8.04 -13.61 0.30
CA VAL A 52 7.86 -12.20 -0.05
C VAL A 52 7.17 -12.14 -1.40
N GLU A 53 6.18 -11.25 -1.53
CA GLU A 53 5.52 -10.94 -2.80
C GLU A 53 5.48 -9.42 -3.00
N ILE A 54 5.76 -8.97 -4.21
CA ILE A 54 5.55 -7.58 -4.65
C ILE A 54 4.50 -7.66 -5.78
N PRO A 55 3.21 -7.51 -5.47
CA PRO A 55 2.15 -7.80 -6.44
C PRO A 55 2.24 -6.98 -7.73
N THR A 56 2.73 -5.75 -7.64
CA THR A 56 3.09 -4.93 -8.80
C THR A 56 4.25 -4.04 -8.42
N ASP A 57 5.29 -4.10 -9.24
CA ASP A 57 6.43 -3.21 -9.14
C ASP A 57 6.00 -1.76 -9.51
N HIS A 58 6.32 -0.80 -8.65
CA HIS A 58 6.01 0.62 -8.85
C HIS A 58 4.52 0.95 -9.15
N TRP A 59 3.60 0.52 -8.28
CA TRP A 59 2.17 0.79 -8.42
C TRP A 59 1.87 2.30 -8.47
N PRO A 60 1.22 2.81 -9.55
CA PRO A 60 0.90 4.24 -9.66
C PRO A 60 -0.28 4.59 -8.76
N VAL A 61 -0.10 5.62 -7.94
CA VAL A 61 -1.12 6.14 -7.03
C VAL A 61 -1.29 7.64 -7.21
N SER A 62 -2.55 8.06 -7.28
CA SER A 62 -2.93 9.48 -7.36
C SER A 62 -3.24 10.00 -5.97
N ILE A 63 -2.30 10.74 -5.39
CA ILE A 63 -2.52 11.41 -4.10
C ILE A 63 -3.48 12.60 -4.29
N PRO A 64 -4.47 12.80 -3.40
CA PRO A 64 -5.35 13.96 -3.44
C PRO A 64 -4.56 15.27 -3.50
N SER A 65 -4.96 16.19 -4.38
CA SER A 65 -4.33 17.50 -4.52
C SER A 65 -4.67 18.42 -3.34
N GLY A 66 -3.79 19.36 -3.04
CA GLY A 66 -4.02 20.38 -2.00
C GLY A 66 -3.66 19.94 -0.58
N VAL A 67 -3.18 18.71 -0.41
CA VAL A 67 -2.73 18.21 0.89
C VAL A 67 -1.31 18.69 1.18
N LYS A 68 -1.12 19.35 2.34
CA LYS A 68 0.18 19.83 2.80
C LYS A 68 0.99 18.76 3.52
N SER A 69 0.31 17.96 4.35
CA SER A 69 0.91 16.91 5.16
C SER A 69 0.00 15.68 5.13
N GLY A 70 0.54 14.55 4.68
CA GLY A 70 -0.19 13.30 4.58
C GLY A 70 0.61 12.12 5.09
N ALA A 71 -0.07 10.98 5.21
CA ALA A 71 0.55 9.69 5.47
C ALA A 71 -0.07 8.63 4.56
N VAL A 72 0.75 7.68 4.11
CA VAL A 72 0.34 6.56 3.28
C VAL A 72 0.55 5.27 4.07
N VAL A 73 -0.45 4.39 4.06
CA VAL A 73 -0.40 3.06 4.69
C VAL A 73 -0.86 2.04 3.67
N ALA A 74 -0.05 1.02 3.41
CA ALA A 74 -0.51 -0.14 2.64
C ALA A 74 -1.23 -1.09 3.60
N VAL A 75 -2.45 -1.51 3.23
CA VAL A 75 -3.26 -2.45 4.01
C VAL A 75 -3.54 -3.67 3.14
N ALA A 76 -2.85 -4.77 3.44
CA ALA A 76 -3.13 -6.07 2.85
C ALA A 76 -4.53 -6.54 3.25
N SER A 77 -5.24 -7.16 2.32
CA SER A 77 -6.59 -7.72 2.51
C SER A 77 -6.68 -9.21 2.19
N SER A 78 -5.66 -9.76 1.51
CA SER A 78 -5.55 -11.18 1.16
C SER A 78 -4.07 -11.59 1.20
N PRO A 79 -3.72 -12.77 1.72
CA PRO A 79 -4.62 -13.77 2.33
C PRO A 79 -5.09 -13.41 3.75
N ALA A 80 -4.47 -12.42 4.37
CA ALA A 80 -4.81 -11.93 5.70
C ALA A 80 -4.64 -10.41 5.76
N VAL A 81 -5.21 -9.80 6.79
CA VAL A 81 -5.11 -8.36 7.01
C VAL A 81 -3.80 -8.02 7.72
N ALA A 82 -3.05 -7.09 7.14
CA ALA A 82 -1.85 -6.51 7.73
C ALA A 82 -1.69 -5.06 7.24
N ALA A 83 -1.10 -4.20 8.07
CA ALA A 83 -0.86 -2.81 7.71
C ALA A 83 0.64 -2.48 7.80
N SER A 84 1.15 -1.69 6.86
CA SER A 84 2.50 -1.14 6.94
C SER A 84 2.61 -0.07 8.02
N ALA A 85 3.84 0.29 8.38
CA ALA A 85 4.07 1.56 9.06
C ALA A 85 3.63 2.73 8.15
N PRO A 86 3.15 3.86 8.71
CA PRO A 86 2.82 5.04 7.92
C PRO A 86 4.05 5.67 7.28
N LEU A 87 3.99 5.88 5.96
CA LEU A 87 4.97 6.67 5.21
C LEU A 87 4.47 8.12 5.13
N LEU A 88 5.21 9.05 5.75
CA LEU A 88 4.85 10.46 5.71
C LEU A 88 5.13 11.05 4.32
N VAL A 89 4.18 11.84 3.80
CA VAL A 89 4.30 12.55 2.53
C VAL A 89 3.96 14.02 2.73
N GLY A 90 4.70 14.91 2.05
CA GLY A 90 4.56 16.36 2.23
C GLY A 90 5.30 16.89 3.46
N GLY A 91 4.88 18.06 3.94
CA GLY A 91 5.52 18.78 5.04
C GLY A 91 5.28 18.17 6.41
N SER A 92 6.08 18.60 7.39
CA SER A 92 5.93 18.22 8.80
C SER A 92 4.80 18.97 9.52
N THR A 93 4.29 20.05 8.92
CA THR A 93 3.25 20.92 9.49
C THR A 93 2.11 21.16 8.50
N CYS A 94 1.01 21.64 9.04
CA CYS A 94 -0.11 22.26 8.34
C CYS A 94 0.06 23.79 8.42
#